data_AF-A0A2S2QKT4-F1
#
_entry.id   AF-A0A2S2QKT4-F1
#
_cell.length_a   1.000
_cell.length_b   1.000
_cell.length_c   1.000
_cell.angle_alpha   90.00
_cell.angle_beta   90.00
_cell.angle_gamma   90.00
#
_symmetry.space_group_name_H-M   'P 1'
#
loop_
_entity.id
_entity.type
_entity.pdbx_description
1 polymer ?
#
loop_
_entity_poly.entity_id
_entity_poly.type
_entity_poly.pdbx_seq_one_letter_code
_entity_poly.pdbx_strand_id
1 'polypeptide(L)'
;TEIPKSDFFSTKAFNESQNNLAADEGVFAYHICKHNHSIRSMDCTSQLVRKLFNKKFSCGKTKTAQIIKNVFYPYANEMLKIELSKCNFISVLTDASNHQSQKMIPVMIRYFIPNEGVKTKILEFDVLSGEKSTY
;
A
#
# COMPACT_ATOMS: atom_id res chain seq x y z
N THR A 1 -9.26 -21.26 8.80
CA THR A 1 -8.96 -22.40 7.92
C THR A 1 -7.66 -22.10 7.20
N GLU A 2 -6.58 -22.75 7.62
CA GLU A 2 -5.28 -22.63 6.95
C GLU A 2 -5.37 -23.30 5.58
N ILE A 3 -5.13 -22.52 4.52
CA ILE A 3 -5.03 -23.05 3.16
C ILE A 3 -3.71 -23.83 3.11
N PRO A 4 -3.70 -25.12 2.72
CA PRO A 4 -2.47 -25.89 2.64
C PRO A 4 -1.49 -25.17 1.71
N LYS A 5 -0.27 -24.91 2.20
CA LYS A 5 0.84 -24.42 1.36
C LYS A 5 1.10 -25.49 0.31
N SER A 6 0.52 -25.30 -0.88
CA SER A 6 0.78 -26.16 -2.03
C SER A 6 2.28 -26.20 -2.32
N ASP A 7 2.78 -27.35 -2.80
CA ASP A 7 4.16 -27.62 -3.20
C ASP A 7 4.68 -26.72 -4.36
N PHE A 8 3.92 -25.69 -4.73
CA PHE A 8 4.26 -24.72 -5.78
C PHE A 8 5.32 -23.70 -5.35
N PHE A 9 5.48 -23.45 -4.06
CA PHE A 9 6.43 -22.45 -3.57
C PHE A 9 7.73 -23.12 -3.12
N SER A 10 8.85 -22.71 -3.75
CA SER A 10 10.18 -23.16 -3.34
C SER A 10 10.41 -22.83 -1.86
N THR A 11 10.66 -23.86 -1.07
CA THR A 11 11.04 -23.76 0.35
C THR A 11 12.53 -23.47 0.54
N LYS A 12 13.33 -23.45 -0.54
CA LYS A 12 14.75 -23.11 -0.50
C LYS A 12 14.94 -21.64 -0.15
N ALA A 13 15.93 -21.37 0.70
CA ALA A 13 16.38 -20.01 0.97
C ALA A 13 16.79 -19.30 -0.32
N PHE A 14 16.39 -18.04 -0.44
CA PHE A 14 16.78 -17.20 -1.57
C PHE A 14 18.28 -16.92 -1.53
N ASN A 15 18.91 -16.98 -2.69
CA ASN A 15 20.30 -16.53 -2.80
C ASN A 15 20.38 -15.00 -2.78
N GLU A 16 21.59 -14.47 -2.63
CA GLU A 16 21.83 -13.02 -2.55
C GLU A 16 21.28 -12.26 -3.78
N SER A 17 21.46 -12.80 -4.99
CA SER A 17 20.95 -12.16 -6.20
C SER A 17 19.41 -12.07 -6.24
N GLN A 18 18.71 -13.05 -5.68
CA GLN A 18 17.27 -13.05 -5.56
C GLN A 18 16.79 -12.07 -4.48
N ASN A 19 17.51 -11.96 -3.37
CA ASN A 19 17.23 -10.97 -2.32
C ASN A 19 17.41 -9.54 -2.85
N ASN A 20 18.48 -9.28 -3.60
CA ASN A 20 18.73 -7.98 -4.22
C ASN A 20 17.63 -7.63 -5.24
N LEU A 21 17.22 -8.60 -6.07
CA LEU A 21 16.10 -8.39 -7.00
C LEU A 21 14.78 -8.09 -6.27
N ALA A 22 14.49 -8.81 -5.19
CA ALA A 22 13.30 -8.56 -4.39
C ALA A 22 13.34 -7.17 -3.73
N ALA A 23 14.51 -6.72 -3.27
CA ALA A 23 14.72 -5.40 -2.74
C ALA A 23 14.51 -4.31 -3.82
N ASP A 24 15.05 -4.49 -5.02
CA ASP A 24 14.84 -3.56 -6.15
C ASP A 24 13.35 -3.41 -6.48
N GLU A 25 12.62 -4.53 -6.58
CA GLU A 25 11.19 -4.53 -6.86
C GLU A 25 10.35 -3.94 -5.71
N GLY A 26 10.81 -4.13 -4.47
CA GLY A 26 10.25 -3.51 -3.27
C GLY A 26 10.42 -1.99 -3.28
N VAL A 27 11.65 -1.50 -3.50
CA VAL A 27 11.95 -0.06 -3.61
C VAL A 27 11.14 0.58 -4.74
N PHE A 28 11.02 -0.11 -5.88
CA PHE A 28 10.15 0.31 -6.97
C PHE A 28 8.70 0.46 -6.50
N ALA A 29 8.12 -0.57 -5.90
CA ALA A 29 6.75 -0.51 -5.40
C ALA A 29 6.53 0.60 -4.35
N TYR A 30 7.52 0.82 -3.46
CA TYR A 30 7.47 1.89 -2.47
C TYR A 30 7.47 3.27 -3.14
N HIS A 31 8.33 3.50 -4.13
CA HIS A 31 8.40 4.75 -4.88
C HIS A 31 7.05 5.08 -5.54
N ILE A 32 6.42 4.09 -6.17
CA ILE A 32 5.11 4.25 -6.82
C ILE A 32 4.03 4.66 -5.81
N CYS A 33 3.99 3.99 -4.66
CA CYS A 33 3.05 4.31 -3.59
C CYS A 33 3.31 5.71 -3.00
N LYS A 34 4.57 6.04 -2.71
CA LYS A 34 4.98 7.32 -2.12
C LYS A 34 4.65 8.53 -3.01
N HIS A 35 4.78 8.37 -4.32
CA HIS A 35 4.54 9.44 -5.29
C HIS A 35 3.15 9.37 -5.95
N ASN A 36 2.24 8.55 -5.42
CA ASN A 36 0.86 8.38 -5.94
C ASN A 36 0.82 8.09 -7.45
N HIS A 37 1.78 7.31 -7.94
CA HIS A 37 1.80 6.90 -9.34
C HIS A 37 0.77 5.80 -9.61
N SER A 38 0.24 5.80 -10.82
CA SER A 38 -0.73 4.80 -11.25
C SER A 38 -0.11 3.41 -11.27
N ILE A 39 -0.63 2.47 -10.48
CA ILE A 39 -0.18 1.07 -10.52
C ILE A 39 -0.43 0.47 -11.93
N ARG A 40 -1.38 1.02 -12.70
CA ARG A 40 -1.65 0.58 -14.07
C ARG A 40 -0.50 0.86 -15.04
N SER A 41 0.31 1.89 -14.83
CA SER A 41 1.48 2.15 -15.69
C SER A 41 2.68 1.25 -15.36
N MET A 42 2.59 0.39 -14.36
CA MET A 42 3.72 -0.45 -13.94
C MET A 42 4.02 -1.58 -14.92
N ASP A 43 3.04 -2.00 -15.71
CA ASP A 43 3.29 -3.02 -16.74
C ASP A 43 4.29 -2.49 -17.79
N CYS A 44 4.06 -1.29 -18.34
CA CYS A 44 4.99 -0.68 -19.29
C CYS A 44 6.27 -0.17 -18.62
N THR A 45 6.19 0.39 -17.41
CA THR A 45 7.37 0.88 -16.68
C THR A 45 8.31 -0.26 -16.32
N SER A 46 7.80 -1.43 -15.88
CA SER A 46 8.64 -2.58 -15.58
C SER A 46 9.35 -3.12 -16.82
N GLN A 47 8.72 -3.07 -18.00
CA GLN A 47 9.36 -3.43 -19.26
C GLN A 47 10.49 -2.47 -19.61
N LEU A 48 10.30 -1.17 -19.36
CA LEU A 48 11.34 -0.17 -19.56
C LEU A 48 12.53 -0.42 -18.63
N VAL A 49 12.27 -0.61 -17.33
CA VAL A 49 13.32 -0.92 -16.34
C VAL A 49 14.07 -2.20 -16.71
N ARG A 50 13.35 -3.22 -17.21
CA ARG A 50 13.94 -4.48 -17.67
C ARG A 50 14.91 -4.29 -18.83
N LYS A 51 14.58 -3.39 -19.77
CA LYS A 51 15.41 -3.09 -20.94
C LYS A 51 16.62 -2.23 -20.59
N LEU A 52 16.45 -1.25 -19.70
CA LEU A 52 17.49 -0.25 -19.40
C LEU A 52 18.45 -0.70 -18.29
N PHE A 53 18.00 -1.47 -17.30
CA PHE A 53 18.77 -1.72 -16.08
C PHE A 53 18.96 -3.21 -15.79
N ASN A 54 17.88 -3.95 -15.53
CA ASN A 54 17.98 -5.34 -15.07
C ASN A 54 17.03 -6.26 -15.84
N LYS A 55 17.58 -7.13 -16.69
CA LYS A 55 16.82 -8.08 -17.53
C LYS A 55 15.91 -9.03 -16.72
N LYS A 56 16.18 -9.25 -15.43
CA LYS A 56 15.37 -10.11 -14.55
C LYS A 56 14.26 -9.34 -13.81
N PHE A 57 14.24 -8.00 -13.89
CA PHE A 57 13.23 -7.18 -13.23
C PHE A 57 11.82 -7.47 -13.76
N SER A 58 10.89 -7.83 -12.87
CA SER A 58 9.53 -8.19 -13.26
C SER A 58 8.46 -7.71 -12.28
N CYS A 59 8.54 -6.44 -11.90
CA CYS A 59 7.55 -5.77 -11.06
C CYS A 59 6.48 -5.02 -11.87
N GLY A 60 5.60 -5.77 -12.53
CA GLY A 60 4.42 -5.20 -13.21
C GLY A 60 3.31 -4.80 -12.23
N LYS A 61 2.12 -4.46 -12.76
CA LYS A 61 0.95 -4.01 -11.99
C LYS A 61 0.60 -4.98 -10.86
N THR A 62 0.42 -6.26 -11.17
CA THR A 62 -0.02 -7.28 -10.20
C THR A 62 0.99 -7.45 -9.07
N LYS A 63 2.28 -7.58 -9.42
CA LYS A 63 3.35 -7.77 -8.42
C LYS A 63 3.51 -6.54 -7.53
N THR A 64 3.49 -5.34 -8.14
CA THR A 64 3.51 -4.07 -7.41
C THR A 64 2.37 -3.97 -6.40
N ALA A 65 1.13 -4.26 -6.84
CA ALA A 65 -0.04 -4.24 -5.97
C ALA A 65 0.08 -5.25 -4.81
N GLN A 66 0.60 -6.45 -5.07
CA GLN A 66 0.78 -7.47 -4.03
C GLN A 66 1.88 -7.09 -3.03
N ILE A 67 2.98 -6.48 -3.47
CA ILE A 67 4.02 -5.98 -2.57
C ILE A 67 3.42 -4.90 -1.65
N ILE A 68 2.70 -3.93 -2.22
CA ILE A 68 2.05 -2.87 -1.43
C ILE A 68 1.08 -3.48 -0.41
N LYS A 69 0.20 -4.39 -0.85
CA LYS A 69 -0.85 -4.99 -0.02
C LYS A 69 -0.32 -5.93 1.06
N ASN A 70 0.69 -6.73 0.77
CA ASN A 70 1.13 -7.81 1.66
C ASN A 70 2.41 -7.50 2.43
N VAL A 71 3.15 -6.45 2.04
CA VAL A 71 4.40 -6.05 2.71
C VAL A 71 4.25 -4.69 3.36
N PHE A 72 3.95 -3.65 2.57
CA PHE A 72 3.93 -2.28 3.10
C PHE A 72 2.70 -1.98 3.94
N TYR A 73 1.53 -2.45 3.54
CA TYR A 73 0.29 -2.20 4.28
C TYR A 73 0.30 -2.81 5.71
N PRO A 74 0.68 -4.09 5.92
CA PRO A 74 0.81 -4.65 7.27
C PRO A 74 1.83 -3.88 8.13
N TYR A 75 2.99 -3.56 7.55
CA TYR A 75 4.03 -2.77 8.23
C TYR A 75 3.51 -1.39 8.64
N ALA A 76 2.83 -0.67 7.74
CA ALA A 76 2.25 0.64 8.02
C ALA A 76 1.20 0.58 9.14
N ASN A 77 0.39 -0.49 9.18
CA ASN A 77 -0.60 -0.72 10.23
C ASN A 77 0.06 -1.01 11.60
N GLU A 78 1.11 -1.83 11.63
CA GLU A 78 1.87 -2.08 12.86
C GLU A 78 2.52 -0.79 13.39
N MET A 79 3.13 0.00 12.50
CA MET A 79 3.71 1.28 12.87
C MET A 79 2.64 2.26 13.38
N LEU A 80 1.47 2.32 12.75
CA LEU A 80 0.36 3.14 13.23
C LEU A 80 -0.08 2.71 14.64
N LYS A 81 -0.21 1.41 14.92
CA LYS A 81 -0.55 0.94 16.28
C LYS A 81 0.49 1.35 17.32
N ILE A 82 1.78 1.25 16.98
CA ILE A 82 2.89 1.67 17.86
C ILE A 82 2.87 3.19 18.09
N GLU A 83 2.53 3.98 17.08
CA GLU A 83 2.41 5.43 17.23
C GLU A 83 1.20 5.80 18.10
N LEU A 84 0.04 5.19 17.85
CA LEU A 84 -1.18 5.49 18.59
C LEU A 84 -1.10 5.08 20.07
N SER A 85 -0.36 4.03 20.41
CA SER A 85 -0.15 3.63 21.81
C SER A 85 0.66 4.65 22.62
N LYS A 86 1.36 5.57 21.94
CA LYS A 86 2.14 6.66 22.54
C LYS A 86 1.37 7.99 22.57
N CYS A 87 0.19 8.04 21.97
CA CYS A 87 -0.60 9.26 21.85
C CYS A 87 -1.62 9.35 22.98
N ASN A 88 -1.66 10.49 23.68
CA ASN A 88 -2.67 10.73 24.73
C ASN A 88 -4.03 11.14 24.14
N PHE A 89 -4.01 11.80 22.98
CA PHE A 89 -5.20 12.33 22.32
C PHE A 89 -5.17 12.02 20.83
N ILE A 90 -6.34 11.66 20.31
CA ILE A 90 -6.57 11.42 18.90
C ILE A 90 -7.84 12.14 18.47
N SER A 91 -7.89 12.54 17.21
CA SER A 91 -9.11 13.04 16.56
C SER A 91 -9.43 12.14 15.39
N VAL A 92 -10.68 11.69 15.32
CA VAL A 92 -11.20 10.99 14.15
C VAL A 92 -11.86 12.02 13.25
N LEU A 93 -11.46 12.02 11.97
CA LEU A 93 -11.96 12.89 10.93
C LEU A 93 -12.69 12.01 9.92
N THR A 94 -13.90 12.38 9.55
CA THR A 94 -14.65 11.72 8.50
C THR A 94 -15.15 12.76 7.52
N ASP A 95 -15.22 12.38 6.24
CA ASP A 95 -15.80 13.18 5.17
C ASP A 95 -16.67 12.27 4.31
N ALA A 96 -17.54 12.85 3.50
CA ALA A 96 -18.34 12.13 2.53
C ALA A 96 -18.26 12.83 1.18
N SER A 97 -17.63 12.18 0.21
CA SER A 97 -17.55 12.68 -1.16
C SER A 97 -18.49 11.89 -2.07
N ASN A 98 -19.41 12.59 -2.73
CA ASN A 98 -20.26 12.00 -3.76
C ASN A 98 -19.54 12.11 -5.12
N HIS A 99 -19.25 10.98 -5.75
CA HIS A 99 -18.78 10.93 -7.14
C HIS A 99 -19.72 10.06 -7.96
N GLN A 100 -20.56 10.70 -8.79
CA GLN A 100 -21.63 10.02 -9.53
C GLN A 100 -22.58 9.27 -8.58
N SER A 101 -22.74 7.95 -8.74
CA SER A 101 -23.56 7.08 -7.88
C SER A 101 -22.79 6.42 -6.74
N GLN A 102 -21.52 6.80 -6.54
CA GLN A 102 -20.64 6.26 -5.51
C GLN A 102 -20.41 7.33 -4.44
N LYS A 103 -20.66 6.95 -3.19
CA LYS A 103 -20.30 7.76 -2.03
C LYS A 103 -19.02 7.21 -1.42
N MET A 104 -17.98 8.04 -1.39
CA MET A 104 -16.69 7.71 -0.81
C MET A 104 -16.63 8.30 0.59
N ILE A 105 -16.29 7.47 1.58
CA ILE A 105 -16.25 7.86 2.99
C ILE A 105 -14.85 7.54 3.53
N PRO A 106 -13.91 8.50 3.48
CA PRO A 106 -12.63 8.35 4.18
C PRO A 106 -12.81 8.52 5.69
N VAL A 107 -12.30 7.58 6.46
CA VAL A 107 -12.06 7.73 7.90
C VAL A 107 -10.59 8.00 8.09
N MET A 108 -10.26 9.18 8.60
CA MET A 108 -8.90 9.61 8.89
C MET A 108 -8.69 9.77 10.39
N ILE A 109 -7.45 9.60 10.83
CA ILE A 109 -7.03 9.85 12.21
C ILE A 109 -5.97 10.95 12.22
N ARG A 110 -6.13 11.89 13.15
CA ARG A 110 -5.15 12.95 13.41
C ARG A 110 -4.66 12.83 14.86
N TYR A 111 -3.35 12.89 15.04
CA TYR A 111 -2.70 12.72 16.35
C TYR A 111 -1.39 13.49 16.40
N PHE A 112 -0.86 13.72 17.59
CA PHE A 112 0.37 14.46 17.82
C PHE A 112 1.43 13.56 18.45
N ILE A 113 2.65 13.58 17.87
CA ILE A 113 3.83 12.94 18.44
C ILE A 113 4.81 14.06 18.86
N PRO A 114 5.26 14.13 20.13
CA PRO A 114 6.09 15.24 20.62
C PRO A 114 7.30 15.61 19.76
N ASN A 115 7.99 14.62 19.19
CA ASN A 115 9.20 14.82 18.40
C ASN A 115 8.95 14.90 16.88
N GLU A 116 7.73 14.65 16.41
CA GLU A 116 7.41 14.57 14.97
C GLU A 116 6.27 15.51 14.55
N GLY A 117 5.57 16.12 15.51
CA GLY A 117 4.47 17.04 15.27
C GLY A 117 3.12 16.33 15.02
N VAL A 118 2.21 17.07 14.37
CA VAL A 118 0.87 16.58 14.02
C VAL A 118 0.94 15.70 12.79
N LYS A 119 0.40 14.49 12.89
CA LYS A 119 0.24 13.55 11.78
C LYS A 119 -1.24 13.36 11.44
N THR A 120 -1.53 13.17 10.16
CA THR A 120 -2.86 12.76 9.67
C THR A 120 -2.69 11.55 8.77
N LYS A 121 -3.45 10.48 9.00
CA LYS A 121 -3.41 9.24 8.21
C LYS A 121 -4.82 8.77 7.89
N ILE A 122 -4.98 8.09 6.75
CA ILE A 122 -6.23 7.39 6.40
C ILE A 122 -6.23 6.07 7.17
N LEU A 123 -7.29 5.83 7.93
CA LEU A 123 -7.52 4.59 8.67
C LEU A 123 -8.35 3.62 7.83
N GLU A 124 -9.42 4.12 7.22
CA GLU A 124 -10.35 3.33 6.42
C GLU A 124 -10.88 4.19 5.26
N PHE A 125 -11.25 3.53 4.17
CA PHE A 125 -11.81 4.18 3.00
C PHE A 125 -12.89 3.29 2.40
N ASP A 126 -14.14 3.66 2.62
CA ASP A 126 -15.28 2.91 2.13
C ASP A 126 -15.90 3.56 0.90
N VAL A 127 -16.50 2.71 0.06
CA VAL A 127 -17.27 3.12 -1.11
C VAL A 127 -18.65 2.49 -1.01
N LEU A 128 -19.67 3.32 -0.83
CA LEU A 128 -21.07 2.90 -0.78
C LEU A 128 -21.72 3.11 -2.15
N SER A 129 -22.43 2.08 -2.63
CA SER A 129 -23.20 2.13 -3.88
C SER A 129 -24.67 2.47 -3.61
N GLY A 130 -25.26 3.36 -4.40
CA GLY A 130 -26.72 3.54 -4.44
C GLY A 130 -27.27 4.70 -3.61
N GLU A 131 -26.41 5.46 -2.92
CA GLU A 131 -26.82 6.74 -2.34
C GLU A 131 -26.80 7.82 -3.44
N LYS A 132 -27.96 8.14 -4.00
CA LYS A 132 -28.13 9.35 -4.82
C LYS A 132 -28.24 10.53 -3.87
N SER A 133 -27.47 11.59 -4.13
CA SER A 133 -27.72 12.88 -3.51
C SER A 133 -29.16 13.28 -3.82
N THR A 134 -30.00 13.39 -2.79
CA THR A 134 -31.37 13.93 -2.93
C THR A 134 -31.27 15.45 -2.99
N TYR A 135 -30.86 15.98 -4.15
CA TYR A 135 -31.01 17.39 -4.51
C TYR A 135 -31.55 17.46 -5.94
#